data_AF-A0A550H4D4-F1
#
_entry.id   AF-A0A550H4D4-F1
#
_cell.length_a   1.000
_cell.length_b   1.000
_cell.length_c   1.000
_cell.angle_alpha   90.00
_cell.angle_beta   90.00
_cell.angle_gamma   90.00
#
_symmetry.space_group_name_H-M   'P 1'
#
loop_
_entity.id
_entity.type
_entity.pdbx_description
1 polymer ?
#
loop_
_entity_poly.entity_id
_entity_poly.type
_entity_poly.pdbx_seq_one_letter_code
_entity_poly.pdbx_strand_id
1 'polypeptide(L)'
;MCRKLGLIIVLFTVFSFIDTVLAEVSVGVKTGDWIEYNVNYTGTPTEGHDVTWARMEIEDVQGKSVNVAIMVEYSNGTRETISVTLNLEIGQLGDDFIIPADLNSGDTFFDKNVGNITI
;
A
#
# COMPACT_ATOMS: atom_id res chain seq x y z
N MET A 1 16.47 37.97 -39.12
CA MET A 1 15.94 38.01 -37.74
C MET A 1 14.94 36.88 -37.45
N CYS A 2 14.17 36.38 -38.45
CA CYS A 2 13.09 35.42 -38.24
C CYS A 2 13.49 33.96 -37.90
N ARG A 3 14.68 33.47 -38.28
CA ARG A 3 15.10 32.07 -38.00
C ARG A 3 15.42 31.80 -36.53
N LYS A 4 15.96 32.77 -35.79
CA LYS A 4 16.27 32.63 -34.36
C LYS A 4 15.01 32.68 -33.49
N LEU A 5 13.99 33.41 -33.94
CA LEU A 5 12.71 33.51 -33.24
C LEU A 5 11.89 32.21 -33.37
N GLY A 6 11.90 31.57 -34.54
CA GLY A 6 11.25 30.27 -34.74
C GLY A 6 11.85 29.15 -33.88
N LEU A 7 13.17 29.15 -33.68
CA LEU A 7 13.86 28.14 -32.87
C LEU A 7 13.53 28.26 -31.37
N ILE A 8 13.35 29.50 -30.87
CA ILE A 8 12.95 29.77 -29.49
C ILE A 8 11.48 29.35 -29.24
N ILE A 9 10.60 29.57 -30.22
CA ILE A 9 9.19 29.14 -30.13
C ILE A 9 9.08 27.61 -30.11
N VAL A 10 9.86 26.92 -30.94
CA VAL A 10 9.91 25.44 -30.94
C VAL A 10 10.45 24.91 -29.62
N LEU A 11 11.50 25.52 -29.05
CA LEU A 11 12.04 25.10 -27.75
C LEU A 11 11.02 25.30 -26.61
N PHE A 12 10.26 26.40 -26.62
CA PHE A 12 9.23 26.67 -25.61
C PHE A 12 8.06 25.69 -25.70
N THR A 13 7.65 25.29 -26.90
CA THR A 13 6.57 24.29 -27.06
C THR A 13 6.96 22.89 -26.61
N VAL A 14 8.25 22.53 -26.66
CA VAL A 14 8.74 21.20 -26.24
C VAL A 14 8.76 21.05 -24.73
N PHE A 15 8.92 22.15 -23.96
CA PHE A 15 8.91 22.11 -22.49
C PHE A 15 7.51 22.12 -21.86
N SER A 16 6.44 22.40 -22.64
CA SER A 16 5.07 22.51 -22.10
C SER A 16 4.31 21.18 -21.95
N PHE A 17 4.93 20.04 -22.30
CA PHE A 17 4.27 18.72 -22.26
C PHE A 17 4.92 17.75 -21.27
N ILE A 18 5.44 18.26 -20.15
CA ILE A 18 5.73 17.39 -19.00
C ILE A 18 4.45 17.31 -18.18
N ASP A 19 3.48 16.53 -18.68
CA ASP A 19 2.34 16.13 -17.87
C ASP A 19 2.88 15.21 -16.78
N THR A 20 2.87 15.68 -15.53
CA THR A 20 3.04 14.81 -14.38
C THR A 20 1.83 13.88 -14.34
N VAL A 21 2.00 12.65 -14.83
CA VAL A 21 1.04 11.57 -14.64
C VAL A 21 0.98 11.29 -13.14
N LEU A 22 0.03 11.91 -12.45
CA LEU A 22 -0.39 11.48 -11.12
C LEU A 22 -1.24 10.24 -11.34
N ALA A 23 -0.68 9.07 -11.05
CA ALA A 23 -1.46 7.84 -11.02
C ALA A 23 -2.59 8.02 -9.99
N GLU A 24 -3.84 7.90 -10.44
CA GLU A 24 -4.98 7.93 -9.55
C GLU A 24 -4.93 6.69 -8.65
N VAL A 25 -4.85 6.91 -7.34
CA VAL A 25 -4.89 5.83 -6.36
C VAL A 25 -6.27 5.16 -6.43
N SER A 26 -6.31 3.95 -6.99
CA SER A 26 -7.52 3.13 -7.07
C SER A 26 -7.52 2.07 -5.95
N VAL A 27 -8.66 1.89 -5.30
CA VAL A 27 -8.85 0.85 -4.27
C VAL A 27 -9.41 -0.40 -4.95
N GLY A 28 -8.62 -1.48 -4.96
CA GLY A 28 -8.98 -2.74 -5.64
C GLY A 28 -9.85 -3.71 -4.84
N VAL A 29 -10.19 -3.37 -3.59
CA VAL A 29 -10.97 -4.21 -2.67
C VAL A 29 -12.37 -3.63 -2.42
N LYS A 30 -13.29 -4.48 -1.97
CA LYS A 30 -14.65 -4.10 -1.56
C LYS A 30 -14.98 -4.69 -0.19
N THR A 31 -15.98 -4.11 0.48
CA THR A 31 -16.54 -4.64 1.73
C THR A 31 -16.86 -6.14 1.58
N GLY A 32 -16.42 -6.92 2.57
CA GLY A 32 -16.57 -8.37 2.63
C GLY A 32 -15.47 -9.15 1.89
N ASP A 33 -14.56 -8.50 1.17
CA ASP A 33 -13.34 -9.17 0.73
C ASP A 33 -12.48 -9.53 1.94
N TRP A 34 -11.78 -10.66 1.86
CA TRP A 34 -10.89 -11.13 2.91
C TRP A 34 -9.72 -11.92 2.34
N ILE A 35 -8.65 -11.97 3.11
CA ILE A 35 -7.50 -12.83 2.90
C ILE A 35 -7.17 -13.54 4.20
N GLU A 36 -6.77 -14.80 4.09
CA GLU A 36 -6.38 -15.65 5.21
C GLU A 36 -5.12 -16.43 4.85
N TYR A 37 -4.20 -16.56 5.79
CA TYR A 37 -2.98 -17.33 5.60
C TYR A 37 -2.47 -17.90 6.92
N ASN A 38 -1.75 -19.02 6.79
CA ASN A 38 -0.93 -19.55 7.87
C ASN A 38 0.45 -18.92 7.78
N VAL A 39 1.03 -18.61 8.94
CA VAL A 39 2.37 -18.03 9.05
C VAL A 39 3.34 -19.11 9.50
N ASN A 40 4.44 -19.23 8.78
CA ASN A 40 5.57 -20.06 9.18
C ASN A 40 6.82 -19.18 9.22
N TYR A 41 7.48 -19.12 10.37
CA TYR A 41 8.71 -18.35 10.58
C TYR A 41 9.83 -19.27 11.02
N THR A 42 11.08 -18.78 10.91
CA THR A 42 12.27 -19.46 11.43
C THR A 42 12.92 -18.59 12.50
N GLY A 43 13.62 -19.22 13.45
CA GLY A 43 14.26 -18.52 14.58
C GLY A 43 13.33 -18.37 15.79
N THR A 44 13.55 -17.32 16.58
CA THR A 44 12.79 -17.04 17.81
C THR A 44 12.19 -15.64 17.68
N PRO A 45 10.90 -15.51 17.31
CA PRO A 45 10.26 -14.21 17.22
C PRO A 45 10.18 -13.57 18.61
N THR A 46 10.21 -12.23 18.62
CA THR A 46 9.92 -11.47 19.83
C THR A 46 8.43 -11.53 20.15
N GLU A 47 8.08 -11.21 21.40
CA GLU A 47 6.69 -11.14 21.85
C GLU A 47 5.85 -10.25 20.92
N GLY A 48 4.65 -10.71 20.55
CA GLY A 48 3.76 -10.04 19.62
C GLY A 48 4.05 -10.32 18.14
N HIS A 49 5.14 -11.03 17.81
CA HIS A 49 5.49 -11.41 16.45
C HIS A 49 5.47 -12.93 16.23
N ASP A 50 5.05 -13.71 17.21
CA ASP A 50 4.92 -15.16 17.16
C ASP A 50 3.59 -15.61 16.52
N VAL A 51 3.13 -14.88 15.50
CA VAL A 51 1.88 -15.15 14.77
C VAL A 51 1.99 -16.45 13.98
N THR A 52 0.98 -17.30 14.07
CA THR A 52 0.89 -18.60 13.37
C THR A 52 -0.23 -18.63 12.33
N TRP A 53 -1.22 -17.76 12.46
CA TRP A 53 -2.32 -17.59 11.52
C TRP A 53 -2.81 -16.14 11.56
N ALA A 54 -3.24 -15.63 10.42
CA ALA A 54 -3.89 -14.33 10.36
C ALA A 54 -4.93 -14.26 9.26
N ARG A 55 -5.93 -13.40 9.50
CA ARG A 55 -6.97 -13.04 8.55
C ARG A 55 -7.20 -11.54 8.58
N MET A 56 -7.32 -10.95 7.40
CA MET A 56 -7.76 -9.58 7.23
C MET A 56 -9.08 -9.56 6.47
N GLU A 57 -10.05 -8.79 6.96
CA GLU A 57 -11.36 -8.61 6.35
C GLU A 57 -11.64 -7.12 6.13
N ILE A 58 -12.16 -6.78 4.95
CA ILE A 58 -12.53 -5.41 4.59
C ILE A 58 -13.94 -5.14 5.15
N GLU A 59 -14.03 -4.34 6.19
CA GLU A 59 -15.30 -3.99 6.82
C GLU A 59 -16.03 -2.88 6.06
N ASP A 60 -15.29 -1.90 5.53
CA ASP A 60 -15.87 -0.75 4.84
C ASP A 60 -14.88 -0.07 3.88
N VAL A 61 -15.40 0.52 2.79
CA VAL A 61 -14.61 1.26 1.80
C VAL A 61 -15.30 2.59 1.48
N GLN A 62 -14.63 3.70 1.82
CA GLN A 62 -15.09 5.06 1.56
C GLN A 62 -14.02 5.85 0.79
N GLY A 63 -14.15 5.90 -0.53
CA GLY A 63 -13.15 6.53 -1.39
C GLY A 63 -11.80 5.83 -1.28
N LYS A 64 -10.79 6.53 -0.75
CA LYS A 64 -9.42 6.01 -0.50
C LYS A 64 -9.19 5.59 0.96
N SER A 65 -10.24 5.58 1.77
CA SER A 65 -10.23 5.13 3.16
C SER A 65 -10.84 3.73 3.23
N VAL A 66 -10.14 2.81 3.89
CA VAL A 66 -10.55 1.40 4.02
C VAL A 66 -10.51 1.02 5.49
N ASN A 67 -11.63 0.54 6.02
CA ASN A 67 -11.67 -0.04 7.36
C ASN A 67 -11.46 -1.54 7.26
N VAL A 68 -10.51 -2.07 8.03
CA VAL A 68 -10.14 -3.48 8.04
C VAL A 68 -10.17 -4.03 9.46
N ALA A 69 -10.65 -5.25 9.61
CA ALA A 69 -10.48 -6.06 10.81
C ALA A 69 -9.36 -7.06 10.57
N ILE A 70 -8.34 -7.01 11.41
CA ILE A 70 -7.19 -7.93 11.40
C ILE A 70 -7.35 -8.87 12.57
N MET A 71 -7.42 -10.16 12.30
CA MET A 71 -7.45 -11.22 13.29
C MET A 71 -6.12 -11.96 13.24
N VAL A 72 -5.48 -12.13 14.38
CA VAL A 72 -4.22 -12.87 14.51
C VAL A 72 -4.38 -13.99 15.53
N GLU A 73 -3.71 -15.09 15.29
CA GLU A 73 -3.50 -16.17 16.26
C GLU A 73 -2.01 -16.28 16.55
N TYR A 74 -1.64 -16.25 17.82
CA TYR A 74 -0.26 -16.38 18.28
C TYR A 74 0.10 -17.85 18.55
N SER A 75 1.39 -18.13 18.68
CA SER A 75 1.89 -19.49 18.94
C SER A 75 1.40 -20.08 20.27
N ASN A 76 1.01 -19.23 21.22
CA ASN A 76 0.39 -19.63 22.48
C ASN A 76 -1.12 -19.97 22.37
N GLY A 77 -1.71 -19.87 21.17
CA GLY A 77 -3.12 -20.15 20.87
C GLY A 77 -4.09 -19.00 21.17
N THR A 78 -3.60 -17.85 21.64
CA THR A 78 -4.43 -16.66 21.87
C THR A 78 -4.79 -16.03 20.53
N ARG A 79 -6.01 -15.49 20.44
CA ARG A 79 -6.47 -14.70 19.30
C ARG A 79 -6.77 -13.27 19.69
N GLU A 80 -6.40 -12.36 18.80
CA GLU A 80 -6.69 -10.93 18.94
C GLU A 80 -7.31 -10.40 17.65
N THR A 81 -8.20 -9.42 17.80
CA THR A 81 -8.80 -8.68 16.68
C THR A 81 -8.49 -7.21 16.83
N ILE A 82 -7.96 -6.60 15.77
CA ILE A 82 -7.59 -5.19 15.72
C ILE A 82 -8.29 -4.58 14.50
N SER A 83 -9.09 -3.55 14.73
CA SER A 83 -9.67 -2.76 13.64
C SER A 83 -8.78 -1.58 13.32
N VAL A 84 -8.46 -1.40 12.03
CA VAL A 84 -7.58 -0.35 11.54
C VAL A 84 -8.26 0.39 10.39
N THR A 85 -8.15 1.72 10.39
CA THR A 85 -8.50 2.53 9.22
C THR A 85 -7.24 2.86 8.44
N LEU A 86 -7.21 2.36 7.20
CA LEU A 86 -6.18 2.59 6.21
C LEU A 86 -6.58 3.80 5.36
N ASN A 87 -5.61 4.66 5.03
CA ASN A 87 -5.83 5.77 4.11
C ASN A 87 -4.73 5.77 3.04
N LEU A 88 -5.11 5.38 1.83
CA LEU A 88 -4.20 5.22 0.71
C LEU A 88 -3.75 6.57 0.11
N GLU A 89 -4.46 7.68 0.41
CA GLU A 89 -4.10 9.01 -0.08
C GLU A 89 -2.90 9.60 0.66
N ILE A 90 -2.85 9.39 1.97
CA ILE A 90 -1.77 9.92 2.84
C ILE A 90 -0.73 8.85 3.21
N GLY A 91 -0.83 7.65 2.64
CA GLY A 91 0.07 6.54 2.95
C GLY A 91 -0.06 6.01 4.37
N GLN A 92 -1.24 6.15 5.00
CA GLN A 92 -1.52 5.53 6.29
C GLN A 92 -1.92 4.07 6.06
N LEU A 93 -0.94 3.26 5.70
CA LEU A 93 -1.05 1.82 5.64
C LEU A 93 -0.77 1.27 7.06
N GLY A 94 -1.43 0.17 7.40
CA GLY A 94 -1.49 -0.35 8.77
C GLY A 94 -0.38 -1.35 8.99
N ASP A 95 -0.75 -2.59 9.20
CA ASP A 95 0.12 -3.74 9.03
C ASP A 95 0.11 -4.12 7.53
N ASP A 96 1.26 -4.48 6.95
CA ASP A 96 1.65 -4.41 5.53
C ASP A 96 0.89 -5.31 4.51
N PHE A 97 -0.41 -5.53 4.70
CA PHE A 97 -1.19 -6.47 3.87
C PHE A 97 -1.89 -5.83 2.67
N ILE A 98 -1.81 -4.51 2.51
CA ILE A 98 -2.33 -3.80 1.34
C ILE A 98 -1.16 -3.11 0.65
N ILE A 99 -0.71 -3.74 -0.43
CA ILE A 99 0.28 -3.16 -1.34
C ILE A 99 -0.45 -2.29 -2.39
N PRO A 100 0.15 -1.17 -2.83
CA PRO A 100 -0.34 -0.43 -3.99
C PRO A 100 -0.53 -1.36 -5.21
N ALA A 101 -1.54 -1.05 -6.03
CA ALA A 101 -1.75 -1.76 -7.28
C ALA A 101 -0.53 -1.62 -8.21
N ASP A 102 -0.35 -2.60 -9.11
CA ASP A 102 0.67 -2.61 -10.16
C ASP A 102 2.13 -2.70 -9.70
N LEU A 103 2.39 -3.02 -8.43
CA LEU A 103 3.73 -3.34 -7.95
C LEU A 103 4.14 -4.79 -8.27
N ASN A 104 5.40 -4.97 -8.66
CA ASN A 104 6.02 -6.24 -9.02
C ASN A 104 7.10 -6.62 -7.99
N SER A 105 7.57 -7.87 -8.03
CA SER A 105 8.73 -8.27 -7.22
C SER A 105 9.94 -7.39 -7.54
N GLY A 106 10.54 -6.80 -6.51
CA GLY A 106 11.60 -5.82 -6.57
C GLY A 106 11.14 -4.36 -6.40
N ASP A 107 9.84 -4.07 -6.50
CA ASP A 107 9.31 -2.72 -6.28
C ASP A 107 9.22 -2.40 -4.78
N THR A 108 9.23 -1.11 -4.43
CA THR A 108 9.25 -0.64 -3.03
C THR A 108 8.07 0.27 -2.72
N PHE A 109 7.49 0.14 -1.53
CA PHE A 109 6.49 1.07 -1.00
C PHE A 109 6.83 1.48 0.45
N PHE A 110 6.23 2.56 0.92
CA PHE A 110 6.46 3.10 2.27
C PHE A 110 5.38 2.62 3.23
N ASP A 111 5.81 2.06 4.36
CA ASP A 111 5.02 1.82 5.55
C ASP A 111 5.43 2.76 6.68
N LYS A 112 4.45 3.22 7.45
CA LYS A 112 4.66 4.22 8.52
C LYS A 112 5.38 3.66 9.75
N ASN A 113 5.30 2.37 10.00
CA ASN A 113 5.87 1.71 11.17
C ASN A 113 7.25 1.11 10.87
N VAL A 114 7.47 0.65 9.64
CA VAL A 114 8.66 -0.11 9.23
C VAL A 114 9.56 0.65 8.24
N GLY A 115 9.01 1.63 7.51
CA GLY A 115 9.74 2.39 6.49
C GLY A 115 9.58 1.79 5.09
N ASN A 116 10.65 1.78 4.29
CA ASN A 116 10.57 1.27 2.92
C ASN A 116 10.64 -0.27 2.89
N ILE A 117 9.65 -0.90 2.24
CA ILE A 117 9.52 -2.35 2.10
C ILE A 117 9.60 -2.73 0.62
N THR A 118 10.37 -3.77 0.30
CA THR A 118 10.51 -4.32 -1.06
C THR A 118 9.71 -5.62 -1.20
N ILE A 119 8.99 -5.76 -2.32
CA ILE A 119 8.20 -6.96 -2.67
C ILE A 119 9.09 -8.11 -3.16
#